data_AF-A0A5U6IUU8-F1
#
_entry.id   AF-A0A5U6IUU8-F1
#
_cell.length_a   1.000
_cell.length_b   1.000
_cell.length_c   1.000
_cell.angle_alpha   90.00
_cell.angle_beta   90.00
_cell.angle_gamma   90.00
#
_symmetry.space_group_name_H-M   'P 1'
#
loop_
_entity.id
_entity.type
_entity.pdbx_description
1 polymer ?
#
loop_
_entity_poly.entity_id
_entity_poly.type
_entity_poly.pdbx_seq_one_letter_code
_entity_poly.pdbx_strand_id
1 'polypeptide(L)'
;NIINDNTILIHYTGATKPWHAWANYPSVIYYKNARLNSPWKDFPAKDARTIVEFKKRYKHLLVQGHYFKGLLAGSAYLYRKLFHK
;
A
#
# COMPACT_ATOMS: atom_id res chain seq x y z
N ASN A 1 14.95 12.83 10.95
CA ASN A 1 13.59 12.28 10.73
C ASN A 1 12.71 13.42 10.22
N ILE A 2 12.00 13.28 9.10
CA ILE A 2 11.21 14.39 8.50
C ILE A 2 9.92 14.66 9.32
N ILE A 3 9.37 13.63 9.97
CA ILE A 3 8.19 13.74 10.84
C ILE A 3 8.69 13.84 12.30
N ASN A 4 8.12 14.78 13.05
CA ASN A 4 8.46 15.10 14.43
C ASN A 4 7.23 15.65 15.19
N ASP A 5 7.39 15.98 16.48
CA ASP A 5 6.29 16.42 17.36
C ASP A 5 5.65 17.75 16.94
N ASN A 6 6.34 18.57 16.14
CA ASN A 6 5.80 19.80 15.58
C ASN A 6 5.05 19.57 14.25
N THR A 7 4.96 18.33 13.77
CA THR A 7 4.30 18.00 12.50
C THR A 7 2.79 18.03 12.64
N ILE A 8 2.14 19.00 11.99
CA ILE A 8 0.68 19.20 12.05
C ILE A 8 -0.05 18.34 11.00
N LEU A 9 0.59 18.10 9.84
CA LEU A 9 -0.04 17.41 8.70
C LEU A 9 0.95 16.51 7.98
N ILE A 10 0.51 15.29 7.64
CA ILE A 10 1.27 14.34 6.81
C ILE A 10 0.53 14.17 5.47
N HIS A 11 1.14 14.63 4.38
CA HIS A 11 0.62 14.41 3.02
C HIS A 11 1.27 13.17 2.40
N TYR A 12 0.49 12.08 2.31
CA TYR A 12 0.93 10.84 1.64
C TYR A 12 0.88 10.98 0.12
N THR A 13 2.00 11.36 -0.49
CA THR A 13 2.14 11.50 -1.95
C THR A 13 2.44 10.17 -2.63
N GLY A 14 2.39 10.15 -3.97
CA GLY A 14 2.70 8.96 -4.76
C GLY A 14 1.61 7.87 -4.80
N ALA A 15 1.94 6.76 -5.44
CA ALA A 15 0.98 5.69 -5.76
C ALA A 15 0.67 4.75 -4.58
N THR A 16 1.62 4.51 -3.68
CA THR A 16 1.41 3.63 -2.51
C THR A 16 0.89 4.43 -1.31
N LYS A 17 -0.44 4.54 -1.22
CA LYS A 17 -1.13 5.15 -0.07
C LYS A 17 -1.13 4.24 1.16
N PRO A 18 -1.20 4.79 2.39
CA PRO A 18 -1.10 4.00 3.62
C PRO A 18 -2.32 3.11 3.88
N TRP A 19 -3.45 3.37 3.21
CA TRP A 19 -4.63 2.50 3.22
C TRP A 19 -4.53 1.29 2.29
N HIS A 20 -3.46 1.14 1.51
CA HIS A 20 -3.26 -0.03 0.69
C HIS A 20 -2.76 -1.23 1.50
N ALA A 21 -3.22 -2.43 1.18
CA ALA A 21 -2.88 -3.67 1.90
C ALA A 21 -1.38 -4.02 1.89
N TRP A 22 -0.61 -3.52 0.90
CA TRP A 22 0.84 -3.74 0.79
C TRP A 22 1.69 -2.58 1.32
N ALA A 23 1.07 -1.54 1.88
CA ALA A 23 1.78 -0.37 2.37
C ALA A 23 2.60 -0.73 3.63
N ASN A 24 3.92 -0.74 3.48
CA ASN A 24 4.85 -0.92 4.58
C ASN A 24 6.02 0.06 4.40
N TYR A 25 5.91 1.22 5.03
CA TYR A 25 6.96 2.24 5.13
C TYR A 25 6.76 3.01 6.45
N PRO A 26 7.81 3.65 7.00
CA PRO A 26 7.80 4.14 8.38
C PRO A 26 6.60 5.04 8.73
N SER A 27 6.22 5.96 7.84
CA SER A 27 5.12 6.90 8.12
C SER A 27 3.71 6.28 8.04
N VAL A 28 3.56 5.01 7.65
CA VAL A 28 2.25 4.31 7.67
C VAL A 28 1.71 4.18 9.09
N ILE A 29 2.58 4.18 10.11
CA ILE A 29 2.17 4.05 11.52
C ILE A 29 1.15 5.11 11.94
N TYR A 30 1.32 6.36 11.48
CA TYR A 30 0.43 7.47 11.83
C TYR A 30 -0.97 7.28 11.25
N TYR A 31 -1.05 6.85 9.98
CA TYR A 31 -2.32 6.49 9.35
C TYR A 31 -2.98 5.28 10.04
N LYS A 32 -2.22 4.24 10.38
CA LYS A 32 -2.75 3.05 11.06
C LYS A 32 -3.33 3.43 12.42
N ASN A 33 -2.62 4.24 13.20
CA ASN A 33 -3.12 4.71 14.49
C ASN A 33 -4.40 5.54 14.34
N ALA A 34 -4.43 6.49 13.41
CA ALA A 34 -5.63 7.28 13.13
C ALA A 34 -6.81 6.40 12.69
N ARG A 35 -6.57 5.40 11.83
CA ARG A 35 -7.59 4.46 11.37
C ARG A 35 -8.15 3.61 12.51
N LEU A 36 -7.30 3.07 13.38
CA LEU A 36 -7.71 2.26 14.53
C LEU A 36 -8.63 3.03 15.49
N ASN A 37 -8.43 4.35 15.59
CA ASN A 37 -9.24 5.26 16.42
C ASN A 37 -10.37 5.95 15.65
N SER A 38 -10.71 5.45 14.46
CA SER A 38 -11.78 6.00 13.62
C SER A 38 -12.93 5.00 13.44
N PRO A 39 -14.10 5.45 12.95
CA PRO A 39 -15.18 4.55 12.54
C PRO A 39 -14.78 3.53 11.45
N TRP A 40 -13.66 3.76 10.74
CA TRP A 40 -13.16 2.87 9.69
C TRP A 40 -12.20 1.78 10.19
N LYS A 41 -12.05 1.60 11.51
CA LYS A 41 -11.13 0.60 12.09
C LYS A 41 -11.37 -0.82 11.54
N ASP A 42 -12.63 -1.19 11.34
CA ASP A 42 -13.04 -2.54 10.94
C ASP A 42 -13.13 -2.72 9.42
N PHE A 43 -12.97 -1.65 8.65
CA PHE A 43 -12.92 -1.78 7.20
C PHE A 43 -11.63 -2.53 6.81
N PRO A 44 -11.59 -3.25 5.68
CA PRO A 44 -10.36 -3.83 5.17
C PRO A 44 -9.44 -2.77 4.54
N ALA A 45 -8.15 -3.07 4.48
CA ALA A 45 -7.22 -2.29 3.67
C ALA A 45 -7.55 -2.44 2.17
N LYS A 46 -7.33 -1.38 1.39
CA LYS A 46 -7.63 -1.37 -0.04
C LYS A 46 -6.65 -2.26 -0.81
N ASP A 47 -7.17 -3.19 -1.60
CA ASP A 47 -6.36 -3.97 -2.54
C ASP A 47 -6.18 -3.25 -3.89
N ALA A 48 -5.27 -3.73 -4.74
CA ALA A 48 -4.92 -3.12 -6.01
C ALA A 48 -6.09 -3.17 -7.01
N ARG A 49 -6.40 -2.03 -7.63
CA ARG A 49 -7.48 -1.88 -8.61
C ARG A 49 -6.98 -1.39 -9.97
N THR A 50 -5.98 -0.51 -9.98
CA THR A 50 -5.41 0.04 -11.22
C THR A 50 -4.13 -0.68 -11.63
N ILE A 51 -3.77 -0.65 -12.92
CA ILE A 51 -2.53 -1.28 -13.41
C ILE A 51 -1.28 -0.76 -12.67
N VAL A 52 -1.29 0.52 -12.30
CA VAL A 52 -0.23 1.15 -11.51
C VAL A 52 -0.18 0.57 -10.09
N GLU A 53 -1.34 0.40 -9.44
CA GLU A 53 -1.43 -0.23 -8.12
C GLU A 53 -0.98 -1.70 -8.16
N PHE A 54 -1.40 -2.48 -9.17
CA PHE A 54 -0.94 -3.86 -9.37
C PHE A 54 0.59 -3.93 -9.48
N LYS A 55 1.19 -3.05 -10.30
CA LYS A 55 2.65 -2.95 -10.46
C LYS A 55 3.35 -2.60 -9.15
N LYS A 56 2.78 -1.68 -8.35
CA LYS A 56 3.36 -1.28 -7.06
C LYS A 56 3.23 -2.39 -6.03
N ARG A 57 2.08 -3.05 -5.93
CA ARG A 57 1.81 -4.13 -4.98
C ARG A 57 2.84 -5.25 -5.08
N TYR A 58 3.04 -5.83 -6.27
CA TYR A 58 3.96 -6.96 -6.40
C TYR A 58 5.41 -6.56 -6.09
N LYS A 59 5.86 -5.38 -6.57
CA LYS A 59 7.22 -4.89 -6.28
C LYS A 59 7.44 -4.68 -4.79
N HIS A 60 6.47 -4.08 -4.08
CA HIS A 60 6.56 -3.91 -2.64
C HIS A 60 6.65 -5.25 -1.91
N LEU A 61 5.80 -6.22 -2.25
CA LEU A 61 5.85 -7.55 -1.65
C LEU A 61 7.20 -8.23 -1.84
N LEU A 62 7.81 -8.11 -3.02
CA LEU A 62 9.15 -8.66 -3.28
C LEU A 62 10.24 -7.95 -2.46
N VAL A 63 10.23 -6.61 -2.40
CA VAL A 63 11.18 -5.82 -1.59
C VAL A 63 11.01 -6.10 -0.09
N GLN A 64 9.80 -6.40 0.37
CA GLN A 64 9.48 -6.77 1.75
C GLN A 64 9.80 -8.24 2.08
N GLY A 65 10.36 -9.01 1.14
CA GLY A 65 10.70 -10.43 1.35
C GLY A 65 9.50 -11.39 1.29
N HIS A 66 8.30 -10.90 0.95
CA HIS A 66 7.11 -11.73 0.78
C HIS A 66 7.08 -12.40 -0.61
N TYR A 67 8.10 -13.18 -0.94
CA TYR A 67 8.35 -13.67 -2.30
C TYR A 67 7.17 -14.45 -2.90
N PHE A 68 6.57 -15.40 -2.17
CA PHE A 68 5.42 -16.16 -2.67
C PHE A 68 4.25 -15.23 -3.03
N LYS A 69 3.87 -14.33 -2.12
CA LYS A 69 2.81 -13.33 -2.38
C LYS A 69 3.20 -12.38 -3.51
N GLY A 70 4.47 -12.00 -3.59
CA GLY A 70 5.01 -11.14 -4.64
C GLY A 70 4.95 -11.77 -6.03
N LEU A 71 5.27 -13.06 -6.15
CA LEU A 71 5.15 -13.83 -7.40
C LEU A 71 3.69 -13.94 -7.83
N LEU A 72 2.78 -14.32 -6.93
CA LEU A 72 1.34 -14.36 -7.22
C LEU A 72 0.79 -13.00 -7.67
N ALA A 73 1.15 -11.92 -6.95
CA ALA A 73 0.77 -10.57 -7.32
C ALA A 73 1.38 -10.11 -8.65
N GLY A 74 2.59 -10.58 -8.97
CA GLY A 74 3.28 -10.33 -10.23
C GLY A 74 2.57 -10.98 -11.41
N SER A 75 2.15 -12.25 -11.25
CA SER A 75 1.32 -12.94 -12.25
C SER A 75 -0.02 -12.22 -12.47
N ALA A 76 -0.68 -11.76 -11.40
CA ALA A 76 -1.91 -10.96 -11.52
C ALA A 76 -1.68 -9.64 -12.27
N TYR A 77 -0.54 -8.97 -12.04
CA TYR A 77 -0.15 -7.78 -12.79
C TYR A 77 0.08 -8.07 -14.28
N LEU A 78 0.81 -9.15 -14.61
CA LEU A 78 1.07 -9.54 -16.00
C LEU A 78 -0.22 -9.91 -16.73
N TYR A 79 -1.10 -10.69 -16.08
CA TYR A 79 -2.41 -11.03 -16.62
C TYR A 79 -3.21 -9.75 -16.94
N ARG A 80 -3.33 -8.83 -15.98
CA ARG A 80 -4.02 -7.55 -16.18
C ARG A 80 -3.38 -6.75 -17.33
N LYS A 81 -2.05 -6.66 -17.36
CA LYS A 81 -1.31 -5.91 -18.39
C LYS A 81 -1.55 -6.43 -19.81
N LEU A 82 -1.65 -7.75 -19.97
CA LEU A 82 -1.75 -8.39 -21.28
C LEU A 82 -3.20 -8.51 -21.77
N PHE A 83 -4.15 -8.74 -20.86
CA PHE A 83 -5.52 -9.12 -21.22
C PHE A 83 -6.59 -8.12 -20.77
N HIS A 84 -6.25 -7.06 -20.03
CA HIS A 84 -7.20 -6.09 -19.53
C HIS A 84 -6.66 -4.66 -19.72
N LYS A 85 -7.09 -4.00 -20.81
CA LYS A 85 -6.92 -2.55 -20.96
C LYS A 85 -7.82 -1.83 -19.95
#